data_AF-A0A349JEH0-F1
#
_entry.id   AF-A0A349JEH0-F1
#
_cell.length_a   1.000
_cell.length_b   1.000
_cell.length_c   1.000
_cell.angle_alpha   90.00
_cell.angle_beta   90.00
_cell.angle_gamma   90.00
#
_symmetry.space_group_name_H-M   'P 1'
#
loop_
_entity.id
_entity.type
_entity.pdbx_description
1 polymer ?
#
loop_
_entity_poly.entity_id
_entity_poly.type
_entity_poly.pdbx_seq_one_letter_code
_entity_poly.pdbx_strand_id
1 'polypeptide(L)'
;ALDLVTAGCRDPLVRYLAWNEQPDRPRTERRAELLAYWNELEAAGYPPVVLWQPAWFLMRDLYQDKGATAERATHLPRFTTLAVKLALSVGEAGVGGGLILYELGDPPAQDPALFEVNEQAAATPGVEPALASGLTGLTALARAQRMNQNDRQRVRLAWTALGRLWPAWNAYRHPKAAAAMCTAACIANLPDEGRLWFDEAVRLAYDDNLPWSAMIDGYALTGSPDELIAFATEIAALPTSSGATMRALAPVHSVLRNRWLYNPQRLKNAWVAVDRATTSCLADPAIAAGVRSLLLYWRIAGAALAEDQPAVTAALTALAVPYDPKHLPAGIDPAKIEPAVSAATPEPPAKPADF
;
A
#
# COMPACT_ATOMS: atom_id res chain seq x y z
N ALA A 1 -22.68 -8.76 -10.65
CA ALA A 1 -22.77 -9.78 -11.74
C ALA A 1 -23.46 -11.09 -11.31
N LEU A 2 -23.63 -11.31 -10.00
CA LEU A 2 -24.23 -12.51 -9.41
C LEU A 2 -25.62 -12.87 -9.96
N ASP A 3 -26.51 -11.90 -10.13
CA ASP A 3 -27.88 -12.14 -10.62
C ASP A 3 -27.92 -12.75 -12.03
N LEU A 4 -27.00 -12.36 -12.90
CA LEU A 4 -26.89 -12.90 -14.26
C LEU A 4 -26.42 -14.35 -14.25
N VAL A 5 -25.50 -14.69 -13.34
CA VAL A 5 -25.05 -16.08 -13.15
C VAL A 5 -26.18 -16.94 -12.60
N THR A 6 -26.94 -16.44 -11.62
CA THR A 6 -28.13 -17.12 -11.07
C THR A 6 -29.22 -17.30 -12.14
N ALA A 7 -29.34 -16.37 -13.08
CA ALA A 7 -30.21 -16.49 -14.25
C ALA A 7 -29.67 -17.42 -15.37
N GLY A 8 -28.52 -18.05 -15.17
CA GLY A 8 -27.95 -19.06 -16.08
C GLY A 8 -26.93 -18.55 -17.10
N CYS A 9 -26.42 -17.32 -16.95
CA CYS A 9 -25.36 -16.80 -17.82
C CYS A 9 -24.08 -17.64 -17.68
N ARG A 10 -23.56 -18.15 -18.82
CA ARG A 10 -22.34 -18.97 -18.89
C ARG A 10 -21.11 -18.21 -19.39
N ASP A 11 -21.25 -16.91 -19.64
CA ASP A 11 -20.14 -16.05 -20.07
C ASP A 11 -19.03 -16.05 -19.01
N PRO A 12 -17.78 -16.37 -19.38
CA PRO A 12 -16.70 -16.54 -18.40
C PRO A 12 -16.31 -15.21 -17.73
N LEU A 13 -16.49 -14.06 -18.39
CA LEU A 13 -16.25 -12.75 -17.78
C LEU A 13 -17.32 -12.44 -16.74
N VAL A 14 -18.59 -12.68 -17.04
CA VAL A 14 -19.69 -12.47 -16.08
C VAL A 14 -19.51 -13.38 -14.86
N ARG A 15 -19.11 -14.64 -15.08
CA ARG A 15 -18.81 -15.58 -13.99
C ARG A 15 -17.60 -15.15 -13.14
N TYR A 16 -16.53 -14.66 -13.77
CA TYR A 16 -15.35 -14.15 -13.05
C TYR A 16 -15.70 -12.92 -12.21
N LEU A 17 -16.46 -11.96 -12.76
CA LEU A 17 -16.87 -10.76 -12.03
C LEU A 17 -17.78 -11.11 -10.84
N ALA A 18 -18.73 -12.02 -11.02
CA ALA A 18 -19.61 -12.48 -9.94
C ALA A 18 -18.83 -13.23 -8.85
N TRP A 19 -17.79 -13.95 -9.25
CA TRP A 19 -16.88 -14.63 -8.32
C TRP A 19 -16.03 -13.63 -7.54
N ASN A 20 -15.49 -12.60 -8.20
CA ASN A 20 -14.63 -11.59 -7.58
C ASN A 20 -15.38 -10.68 -6.58
N GLU A 21 -16.71 -10.60 -6.68
CA GLU A 21 -17.60 -9.89 -5.75
C GLU A 21 -17.76 -10.61 -4.38
N GLN A 22 -17.25 -11.84 -4.22
CA GLN A 22 -17.42 -12.63 -2.99
C GLN A 22 -16.20 -12.50 -2.05
N PRO A 23 -16.32 -11.83 -0.89
CA PRO A 23 -15.26 -11.80 0.11
C PRO A 23 -15.17 -13.16 0.83
N ASP A 24 -13.95 -13.57 1.23
CA ASP A 24 -13.68 -14.67 2.17
C ASP A 24 -13.56 -16.12 1.64
N ARG A 25 -12.87 -16.34 0.52
CA ARG A 25 -12.48 -17.70 0.08
C ARG A 25 -11.07 -18.12 0.50
N PRO A 26 -10.83 -19.40 0.87
CA PRO A 26 -9.49 -19.93 1.12
C PRO A 26 -8.54 -19.72 -0.07
N ARG A 27 -7.29 -19.30 0.19
CA ARG A 27 -6.30 -18.99 -0.87
C ARG A 27 -6.06 -20.14 -1.84
N THR A 28 -6.06 -21.39 -1.37
CA THR A 28 -5.83 -22.57 -2.21
C THR A 28 -6.97 -22.81 -3.19
N GLU A 29 -8.23 -22.66 -2.75
CA GLU A 29 -9.41 -22.74 -3.61
C GLU A 29 -9.43 -21.60 -4.62
N ARG A 30 -9.08 -20.39 -4.15
CA ARG A 30 -8.98 -19.18 -4.98
C ARG A 30 -8.00 -19.33 -6.15
N ARG A 31 -6.82 -19.96 -5.96
CA ARG A 31 -5.83 -20.15 -7.03
C ARG A 31 -6.34 -21.02 -8.17
N ALA A 32 -6.95 -22.16 -7.84
CA ALA A 32 -7.50 -23.07 -8.82
C ALA A 32 -8.60 -22.39 -9.65
N GLU A 33 -9.48 -21.62 -8.99
CA GLU A 33 -10.54 -20.86 -9.65
C GLU A 33 -9.99 -19.74 -10.53
N LEU A 34 -9.00 -18.96 -10.06
CA LEU A 34 -8.35 -17.92 -10.87
C LEU A 34 -7.68 -18.48 -12.11
N LEU A 35 -7.00 -19.62 -11.99
CA LEU A 35 -6.41 -20.30 -13.14
C LEU A 35 -7.48 -20.79 -14.12
N ALA A 36 -8.58 -21.35 -13.61
CA ALA A 36 -9.71 -21.78 -14.44
C ALA A 36 -10.34 -20.58 -15.19
N TYR A 37 -10.61 -19.47 -14.52
CA TYR A 37 -11.13 -18.27 -15.17
C TYR A 37 -10.17 -17.69 -16.20
N TRP A 38 -8.87 -17.63 -15.90
CA TRP A 38 -7.89 -17.19 -16.88
C TRP A 38 -7.90 -18.10 -18.12
N ASN A 39 -7.97 -19.42 -17.96
CA ASN A 39 -8.06 -20.37 -19.07
C ASN A 39 -9.36 -20.20 -19.88
N GLU A 40 -10.51 -20.08 -19.22
CA GLU A 40 -11.81 -19.91 -19.88
C GLU A 40 -11.89 -18.60 -20.66
N LEU A 41 -11.41 -17.49 -20.08
CA LEU A 41 -11.39 -16.19 -20.74
C LEU A 41 -10.43 -16.18 -21.94
N GLU A 42 -9.27 -16.82 -21.82
CA GLU A 42 -8.32 -16.92 -22.94
C GLU A 42 -8.91 -17.78 -24.06
N ALA A 43 -9.54 -18.91 -23.73
CA ALA A 43 -10.21 -19.78 -24.69
C ALA A 43 -11.39 -19.09 -25.41
N ALA A 44 -12.08 -18.18 -24.71
CA ALA A 44 -13.16 -17.38 -25.27
C ALA A 44 -12.68 -16.17 -26.09
N GLY A 45 -11.37 -15.91 -26.16
CA GLY A 45 -10.79 -14.86 -27.01
C GLY A 45 -10.91 -13.44 -26.46
N TYR A 46 -11.04 -13.28 -25.13
CA TYR A 46 -11.07 -11.94 -24.52
C TYR A 46 -9.74 -11.19 -24.71
N PRO A 47 -9.77 -9.85 -24.79
CA PRO A 47 -8.57 -9.06 -24.99
C PRO A 47 -7.62 -9.13 -23.78
N PRO A 48 -6.31 -8.85 -23.97
CA PRO A 48 -5.29 -8.98 -22.91
C PRO A 48 -5.64 -8.27 -21.59
N VAL A 49 -6.28 -7.09 -21.66
CA VAL A 49 -6.69 -6.33 -20.47
C VAL A 49 -7.70 -7.07 -19.59
N VAL A 50 -8.59 -7.86 -20.19
CA VAL A 50 -9.57 -8.68 -19.45
C VAL A 50 -8.91 -9.92 -18.85
N LEU A 51 -7.94 -10.51 -19.57
CA LEU A 51 -7.16 -11.64 -19.07
C LEU A 51 -6.22 -11.24 -17.92
N TRP A 52 -5.81 -9.97 -17.88
CA TRP A 52 -4.79 -9.47 -16.95
C TRP A 52 -5.21 -9.60 -15.49
N GLN A 53 -6.43 -9.19 -15.12
CA GLN A 53 -6.88 -9.21 -13.73
C GLN A 53 -6.81 -10.59 -13.05
N PRO A 54 -7.43 -11.67 -13.57
CA PRO A 54 -7.35 -12.99 -12.93
C PRO A 54 -5.91 -13.51 -12.90
N ALA A 55 -5.12 -13.25 -13.94
CA ALA A 55 -3.70 -13.62 -13.98
C ALA A 55 -2.88 -12.89 -12.91
N TRP A 56 -3.12 -11.58 -12.73
CA TRP A 56 -2.45 -10.75 -11.72
C TRP A 56 -2.80 -11.22 -10.31
N PHE A 57 -4.08 -11.48 -10.03
CA PHE A 57 -4.50 -12.01 -8.73
C PHE A 57 -3.90 -13.39 -8.45
N LEU A 58 -3.82 -14.27 -9.46
CA LEU A 58 -3.19 -15.57 -9.33
C LEU A 58 -1.71 -15.42 -8.96
N MET A 59 -0.97 -14.60 -9.71
CA MET A 59 0.45 -14.36 -9.43
C MET A 59 0.62 -13.76 -8.03
N ARG A 60 -0.22 -12.81 -7.62
CA ARG A 60 -0.19 -12.25 -6.26
C ARG A 60 -0.33 -13.31 -5.18
N ASP A 61 -1.30 -14.21 -5.31
CA ASP A 61 -1.53 -15.26 -4.33
C ASP A 61 -0.38 -16.28 -4.31
N LEU A 62 0.26 -16.54 -5.45
CA LEU A 62 1.45 -17.39 -5.55
C LEU A 62 2.68 -16.73 -4.91
N TYR A 63 2.90 -15.43 -5.10
CA TYR A 63 4.03 -14.73 -4.48
C TYR A 63 3.87 -14.51 -2.98
N GLN A 64 2.64 -14.42 -2.48
CA GLN A 64 2.37 -14.34 -1.04
C GLN A 64 2.63 -15.65 -0.29
N ASP A 65 2.77 -16.77 -1.01
CA ASP A 65 2.98 -18.09 -0.44
C ASP A 65 4.37 -18.64 -0.78
N LYS A 66 5.23 -18.70 0.24
CA LYS A 66 6.60 -19.18 0.11
C LYS A 66 6.68 -20.64 -0.39
N GLY A 67 5.64 -21.45 -0.14
CA GLY A 67 5.58 -22.85 -0.59
C GLY A 67 5.25 -23.02 -2.08
N ALA A 68 4.69 -21.99 -2.73
CA ALA A 68 4.20 -22.07 -4.11
C ALA A 68 5.27 -21.83 -5.20
N THR A 69 6.56 -22.05 -4.87
CA THR A 69 7.69 -21.71 -5.75
C THR A 69 7.61 -22.44 -7.10
N ALA A 70 7.25 -23.72 -7.09
CA ALA A 70 7.15 -24.54 -8.31
C ALA A 70 5.97 -24.11 -9.20
N GLU A 71 4.79 -23.92 -8.60
CA GLU A 71 3.58 -23.47 -9.30
C GLU A 71 3.78 -22.08 -9.92
N ARG A 72 4.43 -21.17 -9.19
CA ARG A 72 4.84 -19.85 -9.70
C ARG A 72 5.74 -19.96 -10.92
N ALA A 73 6.76 -20.82 -10.89
CA ALA A 73 7.67 -21.00 -12.01
C ALA A 73 6.96 -21.53 -13.26
N THR A 74 5.92 -22.35 -13.10
CA THR A 74 5.08 -22.85 -14.20
C THR A 74 4.28 -21.73 -14.88
N HIS A 75 3.72 -20.79 -14.12
CA HIS A 75 2.82 -19.76 -14.66
C HIS A 75 3.52 -18.47 -15.09
N LEU A 76 4.72 -18.20 -14.56
CA LEU A 76 5.46 -16.97 -14.84
C LEU A 76 5.67 -16.71 -16.35
N PRO A 77 6.10 -17.67 -17.20
CA PRO A 77 6.29 -17.39 -18.64
C PRO A 77 5.00 -16.98 -19.36
N ARG A 78 3.87 -17.59 -18.99
CA ARG A 78 2.54 -17.25 -19.54
C ARG A 78 2.11 -15.86 -19.09
N PHE A 79 2.34 -15.52 -17.83
CA PHE A 79 2.08 -14.19 -17.29
C PHE A 79 2.92 -13.11 -17.99
N THR A 80 4.21 -13.37 -18.20
CA THR A 80 5.11 -12.47 -18.94
C THR A 80 4.65 -12.25 -20.38
N THR A 81 4.22 -13.32 -21.06
CA THR A 81 3.67 -13.23 -22.43
C THR A 81 2.41 -12.37 -22.45
N LEU A 82 1.54 -12.51 -21.46
CA LEU A 82 0.33 -11.70 -21.34
C LEU A 82 0.67 -10.22 -21.08
N ALA A 83 1.67 -9.92 -20.25
CA ALA A 83 2.14 -8.55 -20.00
C ALA A 83 2.63 -7.87 -21.29
N VAL A 84 3.40 -8.59 -22.12
CA VAL A 84 3.87 -8.10 -23.42
C VAL A 84 2.68 -7.83 -24.35
N LYS A 85 1.71 -8.77 -24.44
CA LYS A 85 0.50 -8.58 -25.24
C LYS A 85 -0.32 -7.38 -24.76
N LEU A 86 -0.42 -7.18 -23.45
CA LEU A 86 -1.08 -6.03 -22.85
C LEU A 86 -0.37 -4.73 -23.23
N ALA A 87 0.96 -4.66 -23.09
CA ALA A 87 1.75 -3.49 -23.48
C ALA A 87 1.63 -3.15 -24.98
N LEU A 88 1.53 -4.17 -25.84
CA LEU A 88 1.32 -4.00 -27.28
C LEU A 88 -0.12 -3.57 -27.64
N SER A 89 -1.08 -3.68 -26.71
CA SER A 89 -2.48 -3.35 -26.97
C SER A 89 -2.80 -1.85 -26.87
N VAL A 90 -1.82 -1.01 -26.53
CA VAL A 90 -1.99 0.45 -26.54
C VAL A 90 -2.19 0.94 -27.98
N GLY A 91 -3.35 1.55 -28.25
CA GLY A 91 -3.58 2.31 -29.48
C GLY A 91 -3.12 3.76 -29.37
N GLU A 92 -3.09 4.49 -30.49
CA GLU A 92 -2.67 5.90 -30.58
C GLU A 92 -3.50 6.87 -29.67
N ALA A 93 -4.68 6.44 -29.23
CA ALA A 93 -5.47 7.17 -28.22
C ALA A 93 -4.96 6.83 -26.80
N GLY A 94 -4.08 7.67 -26.27
CA GLY A 94 -3.29 7.48 -25.03
C GLY A 94 -4.02 7.16 -23.71
N VAL A 95 -5.35 6.98 -23.69
CA VAL A 95 -6.07 6.52 -22.48
C VAL A 95 -5.69 5.09 -22.10
N GLY A 96 -5.39 4.23 -23.08
CA GLY A 96 -4.96 2.84 -22.84
C GLY A 96 -3.58 2.73 -22.17
N GLY A 97 -2.63 3.59 -22.55
CA GLY A 97 -1.27 3.58 -22.01
C GLY A 97 -1.20 3.90 -20.52
N GLY A 98 -2.00 4.87 -20.05
CA GLY A 98 -2.10 5.20 -18.62
C GLY A 98 -2.61 4.03 -17.77
N LEU A 99 -3.66 3.34 -18.22
CA LEU A 99 -4.17 2.14 -17.56
C LEU A 99 -3.12 1.01 -17.54
N ILE A 100 -2.41 0.80 -18.63
CA ILE A 100 -1.38 -0.24 -18.71
C ILE A 100 -0.19 0.06 -17.80
N LEU A 101 0.21 1.34 -17.66
CA LEU A 101 1.17 1.75 -16.64
C LEU A 101 0.66 1.48 -15.23
N TYR A 102 -0.64 1.64 -14.98
CA TYR A 102 -1.23 1.24 -13.71
C TYR A 102 -1.10 -0.27 -13.49
N GLU A 103 -1.50 -1.08 -14.45
CA GLU A 103 -1.54 -2.53 -14.32
C GLU A 103 -0.14 -3.19 -14.23
N LEU A 104 0.83 -2.73 -15.04
CA LEU A 104 2.19 -3.29 -15.06
C LEU A 104 3.12 -2.63 -14.04
N GLY A 105 2.81 -1.40 -13.63
CA GLY A 105 3.66 -0.61 -12.76
C GLY A 105 3.66 -0.99 -11.28
N ASP A 106 2.70 -1.81 -10.83
CA ASP A 106 2.61 -2.30 -9.45
C ASP A 106 2.65 -3.84 -9.48
N PRO A 107 3.85 -4.42 -9.55
CA PRO A 107 3.97 -5.86 -9.61
C PRO A 107 3.39 -6.48 -8.32
N PRO A 108 2.66 -7.61 -8.43
CA PRO A 108 1.93 -8.19 -7.30
C PRO A 108 2.84 -8.63 -6.13
N ALA A 109 4.15 -8.70 -6.37
CA ALA A 109 5.16 -8.75 -5.32
C ALA A 109 6.44 -8.03 -5.75
N GLN A 110 7.22 -7.60 -4.76
CA GLN A 110 8.52 -7.01 -4.97
C GLN A 110 9.63 -8.06 -5.23
N ASP A 111 9.48 -8.89 -6.27
CA ASP A 111 10.46 -9.89 -6.71
C ASP A 111 11.24 -9.42 -7.96
N PRO A 112 12.56 -9.65 -8.08
CA PRO A 112 13.33 -9.35 -9.31
C PRO A 112 12.73 -9.94 -10.60
N ALA A 113 12.15 -11.14 -10.56
CA ALA A 113 11.60 -11.78 -11.74
C ALA A 113 10.41 -11.01 -12.35
N LEU A 114 9.68 -10.25 -11.53
CA LEU A 114 8.59 -9.38 -12.01
C LEU A 114 9.08 -8.06 -12.60
N PHE A 115 10.31 -7.64 -12.28
CA PHE A 115 10.93 -6.49 -12.95
C PHE A 115 11.36 -6.82 -14.37
N GLU A 116 11.81 -8.06 -14.59
CA GLU A 116 12.15 -8.54 -15.93
C GLU A 116 10.93 -8.53 -16.85
N VAL A 117 9.72 -8.74 -16.31
CA VAL A 117 8.47 -8.60 -17.08
C VAL A 117 8.29 -7.19 -17.62
N ASN A 118 8.47 -6.16 -16.77
CA ASN A 118 8.35 -4.77 -17.18
C ASN A 118 9.45 -4.37 -18.17
N GLU A 119 10.68 -4.84 -17.97
CA GLU A 119 11.79 -4.60 -18.89
C GLU A 119 11.56 -5.28 -20.25
N GLN A 120 11.08 -6.53 -20.24
CA GLN A 120 10.77 -7.27 -21.46
C GLN A 120 9.61 -6.61 -22.22
N ALA A 121 8.54 -6.21 -21.52
CA ALA A 121 7.45 -5.45 -22.12
C ALA A 121 7.96 -4.14 -22.73
N ALA A 122 8.76 -3.36 -21.99
CA ALA A 122 9.34 -2.11 -22.47
C ALA A 122 10.29 -2.28 -23.67
N ALA A 123 11.03 -3.40 -23.72
CA ALA A 123 11.97 -3.69 -24.81
C ALA A 123 11.30 -4.30 -26.05
N THR A 124 10.03 -4.65 -25.99
CA THR A 124 9.33 -5.30 -27.11
C THR A 124 9.09 -4.30 -28.25
N PRO A 125 9.51 -4.61 -29.49
CA PRO A 125 9.22 -3.76 -30.64
C PRO A 125 7.71 -3.55 -30.83
N GLY A 126 7.30 -2.31 -31.09
CA GLY A 126 5.89 -1.94 -31.30
C GLY A 126 5.16 -1.42 -30.06
N VAL A 127 5.77 -1.50 -28.87
CA VAL A 127 5.24 -0.83 -27.68
C VAL A 127 5.43 0.69 -27.80
N GLU A 128 4.40 1.45 -27.42
CA GLU A 128 4.44 2.92 -27.46
C GLU A 128 5.65 3.46 -26.68
N PRO A 129 6.45 4.40 -27.24
CA PRO A 129 7.67 4.89 -26.59
C PRO A 129 7.44 5.48 -25.19
N ALA A 130 6.33 6.19 -24.96
CA ALA A 130 6.02 6.77 -23.66
C ALA A 130 5.72 5.67 -22.62
N LEU A 131 4.94 4.65 -22.99
CA LEU A 131 4.70 3.47 -22.14
C LEU A 131 5.99 2.73 -21.83
N ALA A 132 6.79 2.40 -22.85
CA ALA A 132 8.06 1.69 -22.67
C ALA A 132 9.02 2.46 -21.74
N SER A 133 9.10 3.78 -21.90
CA SER A 133 9.88 4.65 -21.01
C SER A 133 9.32 4.63 -19.58
N GLY A 134 8.00 4.75 -19.42
CA GLY A 134 7.34 4.70 -18.11
C GLY A 134 7.58 3.39 -17.36
N LEU A 135 7.43 2.25 -18.03
CA LEU A 135 7.72 0.92 -17.46
C LEU A 135 9.17 0.80 -17.02
N THR A 136 10.11 1.29 -17.83
CA THR A 136 11.54 1.33 -17.47
C THR A 136 11.76 2.20 -16.22
N GLY A 137 11.09 3.34 -16.13
CA GLY A 137 11.17 4.25 -14.99
C GLY A 137 10.64 3.64 -13.70
N LEU A 138 9.50 2.95 -13.78
CA LEU A 138 8.92 2.22 -12.64
C LEU A 138 9.83 1.08 -12.17
N THR A 139 10.44 0.32 -13.09
CA THR A 139 11.43 -0.69 -12.72
C THR A 139 12.66 -0.08 -12.06
N ALA A 140 13.18 1.04 -12.56
CA ALA A 140 14.31 1.74 -11.96
C ALA A 140 14.00 2.22 -10.54
N LEU A 141 12.82 2.83 -10.33
CA LEU A 141 12.37 3.25 -9.00
C LEU A 141 12.23 2.05 -8.05
N ALA A 142 11.56 1.00 -8.49
CA ALA A 142 11.33 -0.17 -7.66
C ALA A 142 12.64 -0.88 -7.29
N ARG A 143 13.65 -0.86 -8.16
CA ARG A 143 15.02 -1.28 -7.81
C ARG A 143 15.64 -0.36 -6.76
N ALA A 144 15.56 0.96 -6.93
CA ALA A 144 16.10 1.94 -5.98
C ALA A 144 15.51 1.76 -4.57
N GLN A 145 14.20 1.51 -4.46
CA GLN A 145 13.51 1.32 -3.18
C GLN A 145 14.06 0.13 -2.37
N ARG A 146 14.61 -0.89 -3.04
CA ARG A 146 15.20 -2.08 -2.40
C ARG A 146 16.66 -1.92 -1.99
N MET A 147 17.30 -0.85 -2.44
CA MET A 147 18.70 -0.60 -2.12
C MET A 147 18.82 0.04 -0.74
N ASN A 148 19.95 -0.21 -0.08
CA ASN A 148 20.27 0.44 1.18
C ASN A 148 20.29 1.97 1.03
N GLN A 149 19.90 2.69 2.08
CA GLN A 149 19.78 4.15 2.02
C GLN A 149 21.06 4.86 1.61
N ASN A 150 22.22 4.32 2.03
CA ASN A 150 23.54 4.88 1.76
C ASN A 150 24.13 4.46 0.39
N ASP A 151 23.40 3.68 -0.41
CA ASP A 151 23.92 3.19 -1.69
C ASP A 151 23.88 4.30 -2.77
N ARG A 152 25.04 4.64 -3.33
CA ARG A 152 25.14 5.66 -4.40
C ARG A 152 24.38 5.26 -5.66
N GLN A 153 24.22 3.97 -5.95
CA GLN A 153 23.44 3.51 -7.09
C GLN A 153 21.95 3.79 -6.93
N ARG A 154 21.45 3.84 -5.70
CA ARG A 154 20.06 4.16 -5.39
C ARG A 154 19.64 5.53 -5.93
N VAL A 155 20.46 6.54 -5.67
CA VAL A 155 20.24 7.92 -6.15
C VAL A 155 20.29 7.96 -7.68
N ARG A 156 21.22 7.22 -8.31
CA ARG A 156 21.32 7.15 -9.79
C ARG A 156 20.09 6.51 -10.43
N LEU A 157 19.57 5.44 -9.82
CA LEU A 157 18.34 4.80 -10.27
C LEU A 157 17.13 5.72 -10.09
N ALA A 158 17.08 6.52 -9.03
CA ALA A 158 16.04 7.51 -8.83
C ALA A 158 16.05 8.61 -9.91
N TRP A 159 17.23 9.13 -10.25
CA TRP A 159 17.40 10.04 -11.40
C TRP A 159 16.98 9.39 -12.72
N THR A 160 17.32 8.12 -12.90
CA THR A 160 16.89 7.34 -14.07
C THR A 160 15.37 7.22 -14.11
N ALA A 161 14.73 6.93 -12.98
CA ALA A 161 13.29 6.87 -12.86
C ALA A 161 12.63 8.21 -13.24
N LEU A 162 13.11 9.34 -12.71
CA LEU A 162 12.60 10.67 -13.06
C LEU A 162 12.67 10.93 -14.57
N GLY A 163 13.83 10.70 -15.19
CA GLY A 163 14.02 10.93 -16.62
C GLY A 163 13.16 10.01 -17.49
N ARG A 164 12.93 8.77 -17.05
CA ARG A 164 12.15 7.76 -17.78
C ARG A 164 10.63 7.88 -17.57
N LEU A 165 10.20 8.40 -16.43
CA LEU A 165 8.79 8.67 -16.13
C LEU A 165 8.29 9.95 -16.82
N TRP A 166 9.17 10.90 -17.13
CA TRP A 166 8.78 12.18 -17.73
C TRP A 166 8.02 12.05 -19.07
N PRO A 167 8.46 11.22 -20.05
CA PRO A 167 7.68 11.00 -21.28
C PRO A 167 6.30 10.39 -21.03
N ALA A 168 6.22 9.41 -20.12
CA ALA A 168 4.95 8.79 -19.72
C ALA A 168 4.01 9.79 -19.05
N TRP A 169 4.54 10.66 -18.19
CA TRP A 169 3.77 11.73 -17.58
C TRP A 169 3.21 12.71 -18.64
N ASN A 170 4.04 13.14 -19.58
CA ASN A 170 3.59 14.05 -20.65
C ASN A 170 2.51 13.43 -21.54
N ALA A 171 2.61 12.13 -21.82
CA ALA A 171 1.65 11.42 -22.66
C ALA A 171 0.31 11.18 -21.95
N TYR A 172 0.33 10.76 -20.69
CA TYR A 172 -0.86 10.19 -20.04
C TYR A 172 -1.41 11.00 -18.87
N ARG A 173 -0.60 11.90 -18.28
CA ARG A 173 -0.95 12.67 -17.06
C ARG A 173 -1.54 11.79 -15.95
N HIS A 174 -0.98 10.60 -15.79
CA HIS A 174 -1.54 9.57 -14.93
C HIS A 174 -1.10 9.75 -13.46
N PRO A 175 -1.98 9.63 -12.45
CA PRO A 175 -1.63 9.84 -11.04
C PRO A 175 -0.49 8.93 -10.57
N LYS A 176 -0.41 7.70 -11.09
CA LYS A 176 0.69 6.78 -10.78
C LYS A 176 2.06 7.26 -11.25
N ALA A 177 2.12 7.92 -12.41
CA ALA A 177 3.38 8.48 -12.87
C ALA A 177 3.81 9.63 -11.95
N ALA A 178 2.88 10.52 -11.57
CA ALA A 178 3.16 11.59 -10.61
C ALA A 178 3.59 11.05 -9.23
N ALA A 179 2.89 10.03 -8.70
CA ALA A 179 3.25 9.39 -7.44
C ALA A 179 4.64 8.73 -7.50
N ALA A 180 4.96 8.01 -8.59
CA ALA A 180 6.30 7.46 -8.77
C ALA A 180 7.38 8.55 -8.88
N MET A 181 7.08 9.67 -9.55
CA MET A 181 7.98 10.82 -9.62
C MET A 181 8.20 11.48 -8.26
N CYS A 182 7.18 11.55 -7.41
CA CYS A 182 7.30 12.01 -6.03
C CYS A 182 8.34 11.18 -5.26
N THR A 183 8.15 9.85 -5.19
CA THR A 183 9.10 8.97 -4.48
C THR A 183 10.50 9.03 -5.09
N ALA A 184 10.61 9.05 -6.43
CA ALA A 184 11.90 9.15 -7.11
C ALA A 184 12.62 10.47 -6.79
N ALA A 185 11.91 11.60 -6.76
CA ALA A 185 12.48 12.89 -6.42
C ALA A 185 13.02 12.91 -4.98
N CYS A 186 12.27 12.37 -4.01
CA CYS A 186 12.76 12.22 -2.64
C CYS A 186 14.06 11.41 -2.60
N ILE A 187 14.10 10.22 -3.22
CA ILE A 187 15.31 9.37 -3.25
C ILE A 187 16.47 10.06 -3.99
N ALA A 188 16.18 10.91 -4.97
CA ALA A 188 17.16 11.72 -5.69
C ALA A 188 17.69 12.92 -4.88
N ASN A 189 17.25 13.08 -3.62
CA ASN A 189 17.52 14.22 -2.74
C ASN A 189 16.96 15.55 -3.27
N LEU A 190 15.78 15.50 -3.87
CA LEU A 190 15.00 16.65 -4.36
C LEU A 190 13.64 16.70 -3.65
N PRO A 191 13.61 17.01 -2.34
CA PRO A 191 12.38 16.94 -1.55
C PRO A 191 11.32 17.97 -1.98
N ASP A 192 11.73 19.16 -2.44
CA ASP A 192 10.82 20.20 -2.91
C ASP A 192 10.13 19.78 -4.22
N GLU A 193 10.89 19.22 -5.17
CA GLU A 193 10.32 18.60 -6.36
C GLU A 193 9.42 17.41 -6.01
N GLY A 194 9.82 16.59 -5.03
CA GLY A 194 9.00 15.50 -4.50
C GLY A 194 7.65 15.99 -4.01
N ARG A 195 7.62 17.14 -3.35
CA ARG A 195 6.39 17.78 -2.90
C ARG A 195 5.51 18.25 -4.06
N LEU A 196 6.09 18.88 -5.09
CA LEU A 196 5.34 19.30 -6.28
C LEU A 196 4.65 18.11 -6.98
N TRP A 197 5.36 16.98 -7.09
CA TRP A 197 4.80 15.76 -7.67
C TRP A 197 3.72 15.12 -6.80
N PHE A 198 3.89 15.17 -5.48
CA PHE A 198 2.86 14.76 -4.54
C PHE A 198 1.58 15.58 -4.73
N ASP A 199 1.68 16.90 -4.77
CA ASP A 199 0.52 17.79 -4.92
C ASP A 199 -0.20 17.51 -6.25
N GLU A 200 0.55 17.24 -7.34
CA GLU A 200 -0.04 16.87 -8.64
C GLU A 200 -0.71 15.49 -8.62
N ALA A 201 -0.12 14.49 -7.93
CA ALA A 201 -0.72 13.18 -7.77
C ALA A 201 -2.02 13.26 -6.94
N VAL A 202 -2.03 14.06 -5.88
CA VAL A 202 -3.22 14.34 -5.06
C VAL A 202 -4.29 15.06 -5.87
N ARG A 203 -3.92 16.03 -6.71
CA ARG A 203 -4.86 16.73 -7.60
C ARG A 203 -5.59 15.76 -8.54
N LEU A 204 -4.91 14.71 -8.99
CA LEU A 204 -5.45 13.71 -9.92
C LEU A 204 -6.22 12.58 -9.21
N ALA A 205 -5.84 12.22 -7.99
CA ALA A 205 -6.37 11.04 -7.29
C ALA A 205 -6.39 11.23 -5.76
N TYR A 206 -7.05 12.28 -5.27
CA TYR A 206 -7.11 12.64 -3.84
C TYR A 206 -7.61 11.48 -2.95
N ASP A 207 -8.66 10.81 -3.41
CA ASP A 207 -9.32 9.72 -2.68
C ASP A 207 -8.52 8.40 -2.72
N ASP A 208 -7.54 8.29 -3.63
CA ASP A 208 -6.66 7.13 -3.70
C ASP A 208 -5.57 7.22 -2.61
N ASN A 209 -5.12 6.08 -2.12
CA ASN A 209 -4.02 5.99 -1.18
C ASN A 209 -2.65 6.21 -1.86
N LEU A 210 -2.59 6.03 -3.18
CA LEU A 210 -1.35 6.06 -3.97
C LEU A 210 -0.49 7.33 -3.78
N PRO A 211 -1.02 8.57 -3.85
CA PRO A 211 -0.21 9.78 -3.67
C PRO A 211 0.39 9.88 -2.27
N TRP A 212 -0.40 9.53 -1.25
CA TRP A 212 0.00 9.59 0.15
C TRP A 212 1.11 8.59 0.46
N SER A 213 0.94 7.33 0.01
CA SER A 213 1.96 6.29 0.14
C SER A 213 3.27 6.68 -0.54
N ALA A 214 3.22 7.29 -1.73
CA ALA A 214 4.44 7.71 -2.44
C ALA A 214 5.29 8.72 -1.66
N MET A 215 4.66 9.70 -1.00
CA MET A 215 5.36 10.70 -0.19
C MET A 215 5.87 10.10 1.13
N ILE A 216 5.07 9.26 1.79
CA ILE A 216 5.48 8.52 3.00
C ILE A 216 6.70 7.67 2.69
N ASP A 217 6.66 6.90 1.60
CA ASP A 217 7.78 6.09 1.15
C ASP A 217 8.99 6.98 0.84
N GLY A 218 8.79 8.09 0.13
CA GLY A 218 9.84 9.07 -0.17
C GLY A 218 10.63 9.48 1.08
N TYR A 219 9.94 10.00 2.10
CA TYR A 219 10.59 10.43 3.34
C TYR A 219 11.16 9.28 4.18
N ALA A 220 10.45 8.14 4.25
CA ALA A 220 10.96 6.96 4.96
C ALA A 220 12.25 6.43 4.33
N LEU A 221 12.31 6.46 3.00
CA LEU A 221 13.45 5.97 2.22
C LEU A 221 14.64 6.93 2.30
N THR A 222 14.45 8.23 2.48
CA THR A 222 15.55 9.20 2.69
C THR A 222 16.03 9.27 4.13
N GLY A 223 15.31 8.65 5.07
CA GLY A 223 15.64 8.72 6.49
C GLY A 223 15.33 10.08 7.10
N SER A 224 14.18 10.64 6.70
CA SER A 224 13.68 11.97 7.03
C SER A 224 12.51 11.87 8.04
N PRO A 225 12.76 11.53 9.32
CA PRO A 225 11.72 11.28 10.32
C PRO A 225 10.92 12.54 10.69
N ASP A 226 11.58 13.69 10.69
CA ASP A 226 10.96 14.95 11.11
C ASP A 226 9.98 15.42 10.02
N GLU A 227 10.32 15.19 8.75
CA GLU A 227 9.46 15.39 7.59
C GLU A 227 8.28 14.40 7.59
N LEU A 228 8.49 13.12 7.95
CA LEU A 228 7.40 12.16 8.12
C LEU A 228 6.40 12.61 9.19
N ILE A 229 6.87 13.11 10.34
CA ILE A 229 6.00 13.57 11.44
C ILE A 229 5.29 14.87 11.06
N ALA A 230 5.99 15.80 10.41
CA ALA A 230 5.38 17.02 9.89
C ALA A 230 4.27 16.68 8.89
N PHE A 231 4.52 15.74 7.98
CA PHE A 231 3.52 15.26 7.02
C PHE A 231 2.36 14.53 7.71
N ALA A 232 2.62 13.72 8.73
CA ALA A 232 1.57 13.11 9.55
C ALA A 232 0.66 14.17 10.19
N THR A 233 1.26 15.25 10.70
CA THR A 233 0.54 16.36 11.33
C THR A 233 -0.30 17.12 10.31
N GLU A 234 0.23 17.35 9.11
CA GLU A 234 -0.49 17.96 7.99
C GLU A 234 -1.72 17.13 7.61
N ILE A 235 -1.56 15.81 7.42
CA ILE A 235 -2.67 14.91 7.10
C ILE A 235 -3.69 14.86 8.23
N ALA A 236 -3.23 14.79 9.49
CA ALA A 236 -4.11 14.79 10.65
C ALA A 236 -4.90 16.11 10.79
N ALA A 237 -4.41 17.19 10.18
CA ALA A 237 -5.10 18.48 10.15
C ALA A 237 -6.21 18.57 9.10
N LEU A 238 -6.29 17.62 8.15
CA LEU A 238 -7.36 17.57 7.17
C LEU A 238 -8.73 17.30 7.84
N PRO A 239 -9.84 17.79 7.25
CA PRO A 239 -11.18 17.54 7.78
C PRO A 239 -11.49 16.05 7.87
N THR A 240 -12.08 15.59 8.98
CA THR A 240 -12.39 14.16 9.19
C THR A 240 -13.30 13.57 8.12
N SER A 241 -14.20 14.38 7.55
CA SER A 241 -15.08 14.00 6.44
C SER A 241 -14.34 13.62 5.15
N SER A 242 -13.04 13.95 5.05
CA SER A 242 -12.22 13.59 3.89
C SER A 242 -11.77 12.13 3.88
N GLY A 243 -11.95 11.37 4.98
CA GLY A 243 -11.37 10.04 5.15
C GLY A 243 -9.83 10.00 5.17
N ALA A 244 -9.17 11.11 4.79
CA ALA A 244 -7.73 11.24 4.67
C ALA A 244 -7.03 11.33 6.02
N THR A 245 -7.71 11.85 7.05
CA THR A 245 -7.17 11.99 8.41
C THR A 245 -6.60 10.68 8.94
N MET A 246 -7.23 9.53 8.64
CA MET A 246 -6.74 8.21 9.03
C MET A 246 -5.42 7.80 8.36
N ARG A 247 -5.10 8.38 7.20
CA ARG A 247 -3.82 8.16 6.52
C ARG A 247 -2.64 8.73 7.30
N ALA A 248 -2.87 9.64 8.25
CA ALA A 248 -1.83 10.16 9.16
C ALA A 248 -1.20 9.06 10.03
N LEU A 249 -1.88 7.93 10.24
CA LEU A 249 -1.31 6.81 10.99
C LEU A 249 -0.17 6.13 10.25
N ALA A 250 -0.16 6.13 8.92
CA ALA A 250 0.88 5.48 8.12
C ALA A 250 2.29 6.12 8.25
N PRO A 251 2.48 7.45 8.14
CA PRO A 251 3.78 8.05 8.40
C PRO A 251 4.22 7.87 9.87
N VAL A 252 3.29 7.95 10.83
CA VAL A 252 3.61 7.66 12.23
C VAL A 252 4.06 6.20 12.39
N HIS A 253 3.37 5.26 11.76
CA HIS A 253 3.74 3.85 11.74
C HIS A 253 5.16 3.63 11.26
N SER A 254 5.52 4.30 10.16
CA SER A 254 6.87 4.27 9.59
C SER A 254 7.92 4.73 10.61
N VAL A 255 7.64 5.80 11.36
CA VAL A 255 8.55 6.27 12.41
C VAL A 255 8.63 5.28 13.59
N LEU A 256 7.49 4.80 14.10
CA LEU A 256 7.41 3.95 15.28
C LEU A 256 8.09 2.58 15.08
N ARG A 257 8.04 2.02 13.88
CA ARG A 257 8.67 0.73 13.55
C ARG A 257 10.20 0.82 13.48
N ASN A 258 10.76 2.01 13.29
CA ASN A 258 12.19 2.21 13.04
C ASN A 258 12.93 2.61 14.33
N ARG A 259 13.66 1.65 14.91
CA ARG A 259 14.33 1.79 16.22
C ARG A 259 15.34 2.94 16.29
N TRP A 260 15.95 3.32 15.16
CA TRP A 260 16.91 4.41 15.06
C TRP A 260 16.26 5.81 15.00
N LEU A 261 14.93 5.88 14.90
CA LEU A 261 14.15 7.12 14.92
C LEU A 261 13.59 7.45 16.31
N TYR A 262 13.86 6.60 17.32
CA TYR A 262 13.34 6.73 18.68
C TYR A 262 13.95 7.95 19.39
N ASN A 263 13.20 9.05 19.39
CA ASN A 263 13.51 10.28 20.10
C ASN A 263 12.26 10.68 20.90
N PRO A 264 12.35 10.94 22.22
CA PRO A 264 11.18 11.25 23.05
C PRO A 264 10.33 12.42 22.52
N GLN A 265 10.97 13.47 21.99
CA GLN A 265 10.24 14.61 21.41
C GLN A 265 9.50 14.22 20.14
N ARG A 266 10.09 13.37 19.30
CA ARG A 266 9.43 12.85 18.10
C ARG A 266 8.24 11.98 18.44
N LEU A 267 8.36 11.14 19.47
CA LEU A 267 7.24 10.30 19.93
C LEU A 267 6.08 11.15 20.44
N LYS A 268 6.35 12.25 21.15
CA LYS A 268 5.32 13.23 21.55
C LYS A 268 4.64 13.87 20.34
N ASN A 269 5.41 14.31 19.35
CA ASN A 269 4.84 14.91 18.13
C ASN A 269 4.04 13.87 17.31
N ALA A 270 4.53 12.63 17.22
CA ALA A 270 3.82 11.53 16.59
C ALA A 270 2.49 11.22 17.31
N TRP A 271 2.50 11.25 18.65
CA TRP A 271 1.28 11.10 19.44
C TRP A 271 0.26 12.20 19.15
N VAL A 272 0.67 13.47 19.03
CA VAL A 272 -0.26 14.56 18.66
C VAL A 272 -0.97 14.28 17.33
N ALA A 273 -0.25 13.76 16.33
CA ALA A 273 -0.85 13.39 15.05
C ALA A 273 -1.82 12.20 15.18
N VAL A 274 -1.44 11.15 15.93
CA VAL A 274 -2.31 9.98 16.20
C VAL A 274 -3.56 10.38 16.97
N ASP A 275 -3.40 11.17 18.02
CA ASP A 275 -4.48 11.62 18.88
C ASP A 275 -5.52 12.39 18.06
N ARG A 276 -5.06 13.38 17.29
CA ARG A 276 -5.93 14.15 16.39
C ARG A 276 -6.59 13.26 15.34
N ALA A 277 -5.84 12.35 14.74
CA ALA A 277 -6.35 11.50 13.67
C ALA A 277 -7.44 10.53 14.15
N THR A 278 -7.28 9.99 15.35
CA THR A 278 -8.18 8.97 15.91
C THR A 278 -9.38 9.57 16.64
N THR A 279 -9.25 10.74 17.27
CA THR A 279 -10.31 11.35 18.11
C THR A 279 -11.61 11.54 17.34
N SER A 280 -11.55 12.18 16.17
CA SER A 280 -12.76 12.46 15.40
C SER A 280 -13.44 11.20 14.86
N CYS A 281 -12.68 10.16 14.51
CA CYS A 281 -13.23 8.89 14.07
C CYS A 281 -13.87 8.10 15.21
N LEU A 282 -13.29 8.15 16.41
CA LEU A 282 -13.84 7.48 17.60
C LEU A 282 -15.11 8.15 18.13
N ALA A 283 -15.31 9.44 17.83
CA ALA A 283 -16.52 10.17 18.17
C ALA A 283 -17.75 9.74 17.33
N ASP A 284 -17.54 9.08 16.20
CA ASP A 284 -18.62 8.57 15.37
C ASP A 284 -19.28 7.34 16.05
N PRO A 285 -20.57 7.40 16.43
CA PRO A 285 -21.25 6.26 17.03
C PRO A 285 -21.42 5.09 16.04
N ALA A 286 -21.44 5.36 14.73
CA ALA A 286 -21.67 4.38 13.67
C ALA A 286 -20.41 3.62 13.23
N ILE A 287 -19.23 3.95 13.77
CA ILE A 287 -17.98 3.25 13.42
C ILE A 287 -18.06 1.77 13.80
N ALA A 288 -17.64 0.91 12.87
CA ALA A 288 -17.62 -0.53 13.08
C ALA A 288 -16.74 -0.92 14.27
N ALA A 289 -17.20 -1.88 15.09
CA ALA A 289 -16.53 -2.28 16.32
C ALA A 289 -15.06 -2.69 16.12
N GLY A 290 -14.76 -3.44 15.05
CA GLY A 290 -13.39 -3.84 14.72
C GLY A 290 -12.47 -2.65 14.40
N VAL A 291 -12.99 -1.63 13.70
CA VAL A 291 -12.23 -0.40 13.42
C VAL A 291 -12.04 0.40 14.72
N ARG A 292 -13.08 0.52 15.55
CA ARG A 292 -12.98 1.17 16.86
C ARG A 292 -11.87 0.55 17.71
N SER A 293 -11.84 -0.77 17.85
CA SER A 293 -10.79 -1.48 18.57
C SER A 293 -9.41 -1.16 18.00
N LEU A 294 -9.24 -1.22 16.67
CA LEU A 294 -7.97 -0.90 16.02
C LEU A 294 -7.48 0.52 16.35
N LEU A 295 -8.36 1.53 16.32
CA LEU A 295 -8.04 2.91 16.65
C LEU A 295 -7.63 3.06 18.13
N LEU A 296 -8.28 2.34 19.03
CA LEU A 296 -7.93 2.35 20.46
C LEU A 296 -6.56 1.73 20.71
N TYR A 297 -6.19 0.64 20.02
CA TYR A 297 -4.82 0.10 20.08
C TYR A 297 -3.77 1.06 19.56
N TRP A 298 -4.08 1.83 18.50
CA TRP A 298 -3.23 2.93 18.04
C TRP A 298 -3.04 4.01 19.11
N ARG A 299 -4.11 4.38 19.82
CA ARG A 299 -4.05 5.37 20.90
C ARG A 299 -3.25 4.88 22.09
N ILE A 300 -3.46 3.64 22.54
CA ILE A 300 -2.70 3.02 23.63
C ILE A 300 -1.21 3.05 23.29
N ALA A 301 -0.84 2.61 22.09
CA ALA A 301 0.55 2.56 21.68
C ALA A 301 1.18 3.96 21.55
N GLY A 302 0.50 4.90 20.89
CA GLY A 302 0.99 6.26 20.70
C GLY A 302 1.16 7.01 22.02
N ALA A 303 0.15 6.96 22.90
CA ALA A 303 0.17 7.61 24.20
C ALA A 303 1.25 7.02 25.12
N ALA A 304 1.37 5.69 25.17
CA ALA A 304 2.37 5.03 26.01
C ALA A 304 3.81 5.40 25.58
N LEU A 305 4.08 5.39 24.28
CA LEU A 305 5.39 5.77 23.74
C LEU A 305 5.71 7.26 23.93
N ALA A 306 4.68 8.11 24.03
CA ALA A 306 4.80 9.54 24.32
C ALA A 306 4.79 9.85 25.83
N GLU A 307 4.68 8.83 26.69
CA GLU A 307 4.59 8.94 28.15
C GLU A 307 3.35 9.73 28.64
N ASP A 308 2.24 9.66 27.88
CA ASP A 308 0.94 10.27 28.22
C ASP A 308 0.03 9.27 28.95
N GLN A 309 0.31 9.07 30.24
CA GLN A 309 -0.40 8.09 31.08
C GLN A 309 -1.93 8.31 31.18
N PRO A 310 -2.45 9.55 31.29
CA PRO A 310 -3.88 9.80 31.24
C PRO A 310 -4.54 9.29 29.95
N ALA A 311 -3.91 9.52 28.79
CA ALA A 311 -4.45 9.06 27.52
C ALA A 311 -4.42 7.53 27.37
N VAL A 312 -3.37 6.85 27.90
CA VAL A 312 -3.33 5.38 27.97
C VAL A 312 -4.51 4.84 28.78
N THR A 313 -4.76 5.41 29.96
CA THR A 313 -5.86 5.00 30.85
C THR A 313 -7.23 5.19 30.19
N ALA A 314 -7.43 6.34 29.53
CA ALA A 314 -8.67 6.62 28.81
C ALA A 314 -8.91 5.64 27.66
N ALA A 315 -7.88 5.32 26.88
CA ALA A 315 -8.00 4.40 25.75
C ALA A 315 -8.24 2.94 26.19
N LEU A 316 -7.57 2.48 27.26
CA LEU A 316 -7.82 1.14 27.84
C LEU A 316 -9.25 1.02 28.40
N THR A 317 -9.74 2.07 29.07
CA THR A 317 -11.12 2.10 29.57
C THR A 317 -12.13 2.02 28.42
N ALA A 318 -11.88 2.78 27.34
CA ALA A 318 -12.74 2.79 26.15
C ALA A 318 -12.70 1.48 25.34
N LEU A 319 -11.64 0.67 25.47
CA LEU A 319 -11.51 -0.61 24.78
C LEU A 319 -12.59 -1.61 25.24
N ALA A 320 -13.05 -1.51 26.49
CA ALA A 320 -14.11 -2.33 27.09
C ALA A 320 -13.92 -3.86 27.00
N VAL A 321 -12.72 -4.30 26.60
CA VAL A 321 -12.25 -5.70 26.59
C VAL A 321 -10.82 -5.74 27.12
N PRO A 322 -10.35 -6.91 27.62
CA PRO A 322 -8.97 -7.05 28.04
C PRO A 322 -8.00 -6.69 26.91
N TYR A 323 -6.95 -5.94 27.26
CA TYR A 323 -5.86 -5.63 26.35
C TYR A 323 -5.14 -6.93 25.93
N ASP A 324 -4.96 -7.12 24.62
CA ASP A 324 -4.14 -8.18 24.03
C ASP A 324 -3.08 -7.53 23.13
N PRO A 325 -1.78 -7.67 23.46
CA PRO A 325 -0.70 -7.07 22.67
C PRO A 325 -0.65 -7.55 21.21
N LYS A 326 -1.32 -8.66 20.86
CA LYS A 326 -1.44 -9.13 19.46
C LYS A 326 -2.21 -8.18 18.56
N HIS A 327 -3.03 -7.30 19.12
CA HIS A 327 -3.80 -6.32 18.38
C HIS A 327 -3.08 -4.96 18.24
N LEU A 328 -1.86 -4.84 18.78
CA LEU A 328 -1.04 -3.66 18.54
C LEU A 328 -0.72 -3.50 17.04
N PRO A 329 -0.55 -2.24 16.57
CA PRO A 329 -0.04 -2.00 15.23
C PRO A 329 1.28 -2.75 14.98
N ALA A 330 1.39 -3.37 13.80
CA ALA A 330 2.50 -4.26 13.48
C ALA A 330 3.88 -3.58 13.67
N GLY A 331 4.84 -4.24 14.31
CA GLY A 331 6.19 -3.70 14.48
C GLY A 331 6.35 -2.71 15.64
N ILE A 332 5.29 -2.47 16.41
CA ILE A 332 5.40 -1.88 17.74
C ILE A 332 5.81 -2.99 18.72
N ASP A 333 6.85 -2.72 19.53
CA ASP A 333 7.35 -3.64 20.54
C ASP A 333 6.48 -3.56 21.80
N PRO A 334 5.72 -4.63 22.15
CA PRO A 334 4.84 -4.61 23.31
C PRO A 334 5.59 -4.29 24.60
N ALA A 335 6.84 -4.79 24.75
CA ALA A 335 7.62 -4.63 25.97
C ALA A 335 7.91 -3.16 26.33
N LYS A 336 7.84 -2.24 25.35
CA LYS A 336 7.99 -0.80 25.58
C LYS A 336 6.74 -0.12 26.13
N ILE A 337 5.58 -0.72 25.92
CA ILE A 337 4.27 -0.17 26.27
C ILE A 337 3.71 -0.86 27.52
N GLU A 338 4.10 -2.11 27.77
CA GLU A 338 3.71 -2.88 28.95
C GLU A 338 3.81 -2.12 30.29
N PRO A 339 4.88 -1.33 30.57
CA PRO A 339 4.94 -0.57 31.82
C PRO A 339 3.82 0.45 31.97
N ALA A 340 3.49 1.17 30.88
CA ALA A 340 2.42 2.17 30.88
C ALA A 340 1.04 1.50 30.95
N VAL A 341 0.84 0.38 30.23
CA VAL A 341 -0.41 -0.40 30.28
C VAL A 341 -0.64 -0.98 31.66
N SER A 342 0.39 -1.58 32.27
CA SER A 342 0.31 -2.14 33.63
C SER A 342 -0.03 -1.06 34.65
N ALA A 343 0.58 0.12 34.55
CA ALA A 343 0.29 1.25 35.44
C ALA A 343 -1.12 1.84 35.25
N ALA A 344 -1.72 1.69 34.07
CA ALA A 344 -3.07 2.16 33.75
C ALA A 344 -4.16 1.13 34.01
N THR A 345 -3.80 -0.14 34.20
CA THR A 345 -4.75 -1.22 34.47
C THR A 345 -4.92 -1.33 35.98
N PRO A 346 -6.11 -1.04 36.55
CA PRO A 346 -6.31 -1.15 37.98
C PRO A 346 -6.11 -2.61 38.43
N GLU A 347 -5.35 -2.81 39.51
CA GLU A 347 -5.25 -4.13 40.14
C GLU A 347 -6.66 -4.64 40.48
N PRO A 348 -6.97 -5.93 40.22
CA PRO A 348 -8.21 -6.50 40.71
C PRO A 348 -8.24 -6.33 42.24
N PRO A 349 -9.39 -5.99 42.84
CA PRO A 349 -9.48 -5.82 44.28
C PRO A 349 -8.94 -7.08 44.95
N ALA A 350 -7.96 -6.88 45.85
CA ALA A 350 -7.37 -7.98 46.61
C ALA A 350 -8.51 -8.83 47.18
N LYS A 351 -8.48 -10.14 46.92
CA LYS A 351 -9.41 -11.07 47.56
C LYS A 351 -9.38 -10.76 49.05
N PRO A 352 -10.54 -10.57 49.72
CA PRO A 352 -10.55 -10.45 51.16
C PRO A 352 -9.78 -11.65 51.72
N ALA A 353 -8.80 -11.39 52.57
CA ALA A 353 -8.09 -12.45 53.25
C ALA A 353 -9.15 -13.26 54.00
N ASP A 354 -9.31 -14.53 53.64
CA ASP A 354 -10.14 -15.46 54.37
C ASP A 354 -9.64 -15.48 55.82
N PHE A 355 -10.48 -14.99 56.75
CA PHE A 355 -10.23 -14.96 58.19
C PHE A 355 -10.45 -16.34 58.82
#